data_AF-A0A2W6BDR1-F1
#
_entry.id   AF-A0A2W6BDR1-F1
#
_cell.length_a   1.000
_cell.length_b   1.000
_cell.length_c   1.000
_cell.angle_alpha   90.00
_cell.angle_beta   90.00
_cell.angle_gamma   90.00
#
_symmetry.space_group_name_H-M   'P 1'
#
loop_
_entity.id
_entity.type
_entity.pdbx_description
1 polymer ?
#
loop_
_entity_poly.entity_id
_entity_poly.type
_entity_poly.pdbx_seq_one_letter_code
_entity_poly.pdbx_strand_id
1 'polypeptide(L)' 'MPESAELIVRLRSIGIPATLSGAGPTVLALLPAAVPIPLTLPGFTAHRWASPDKGPTVTPAPAVVGPR' A
#
# COMPACT_ATOMS: atom_id res chain seq x y z
N MET A 1 -11.26 3.51 -15.75
CA MET A 1 -10.32 4.11 -14.77
C MET A 1 -9.00 4.39 -15.47
N PRO A 2 -8.92 5.49 -16.25
CA PRO A 2 -7.68 5.92 -16.90
C PRO A 2 -6.58 6.31 -15.89
N GLU A 3 -6.95 6.85 -14.73
CA GLU A 3 -6.03 7.48 -13.77
C GLU A 3 -5.08 6.47 -13.12
N SER A 4 -5.58 5.29 -12.71
CA SER A 4 -4.72 4.22 -12.17
C SER A 4 -3.79 3.65 -13.23
N ALA A 5 -4.23 3.57 -14.48
CA ALA A 5 -3.40 3.10 -15.59
C ALA A 5 -2.27 4.09 -15.92
N GLU A 6 -2.57 5.40 -15.94
CA GLU A 6 -1.57 6.46 -16.09
C GLU A 6 -0.53 6.44 -14.97
N LEU A 7 -0.98 6.25 -13.72
CA LEU A 7 -0.07 6.12 -12.57
C LEU A 7 0.86 4.90 -12.72
N ILE A 8 0.34 3.75 -13.16
CA ILE A 8 1.16 2.56 -13.43
C ILE A 8 2.22 2.84 -14.50
N VAL A 9 1.83 3.48 -15.61
CA VAL A 9 2.78 3.84 -16.68
C VAL A 9 3.88 4.76 -16.15
N ARG A 10 3.51 5.77 -15.37
CA ARG A 10 4.45 6.75 -14.82
C ARG A 10 5.39 6.17 -13.75
N LEU A 11 4.92 5.22 -12.95
CA LEU A 11 5.79 4.47 -12.02
C LEU A 11 6.78 3.58 -12.77
N ARG A 12 6.31 2.86 -13.79
CA ARG A 12 7.15 1.96 -14.59
C ARG A 12 8.18 2.72 -15.42
N SER A 13 7.87 3.92 -15.90
CA SER A 13 8.82 4.73 -16.68
C SER A 13 10.04 5.20 -15.87
N ILE A 14 9.91 5.27 -14.53
CA ILE A 14 11.03 5.56 -13.62
C ILE A 14 11.62 4.29 -12.99
N GLY A 15 11.32 3.11 -13.55
CA GLY A 15 11.88 1.83 -13.13
C GLY A 15 11.23 1.20 -11.91
N ILE A 16 10.07 1.70 -11.44
CA ILE A 16 9.35 1.11 -10.32
C ILE A 16 8.34 0.07 -10.83
N PRO A 17 8.48 -1.21 -10.48
CA PRO A 17 7.49 -2.22 -10.81
C PRO A 17 6.15 -1.87 -10.14
N ALA A 18 5.11 -1.72 -10.95
CA ALA A 18 3.77 -1.39 -10.46
C ALA A 18 2.67 -2.16 -11.20
N THR A 19 1.55 -2.44 -10.52
CA THR A 19 0.38 -3.12 -11.09
C THR A 19 -0.91 -2.65 -10.44
N LEU A 20 -2.04 -2.94 -11.09
CA LEU A 20 -3.36 -2.80 -10.49
C LEU A 20 -3.58 -3.92 -9.47
N SER A 21 -4.14 -3.59 -8.31
CA SER A 21 -4.60 -4.58 -7.33
C SER A 21 -6.01 -5.05 -7.69
N GLY A 22 -6.15 -6.29 -8.14
CA GLY A 22 -7.45 -6.86 -8.54
C GLY A 22 -8.08 -6.07 -9.69
N ALA A 23 -9.29 -5.53 -9.46
CA ALA A 23 -10.02 -4.70 -10.43
C ALA A 23 -9.78 -3.18 -10.27
N GLY A 24 -8.94 -2.77 -9.32
CA GLY A 24 -8.68 -1.35 -9.03
C GLY A 24 -9.66 -0.72 -8.03
N PRO A 25 -9.48 0.57 -7.68
CA PRO A 25 -8.53 1.53 -8.27
C PRO A 25 -7.10 1.47 -7.70
N THR A 26 -6.86 0.62 -6.71
CA THR A 26 -5.59 0.55 -5.98
C THR A 26 -4.44 0.11 -6.87
N VAL A 27 -3.32 0.85 -6.81
CA VAL A 27 -2.06 0.51 -7.49
C VAL A 27 -1.08 -0.01 -6.44
N LEU A 28 -0.48 -1.17 -6.71
CA LEU A 28 0.63 -1.72 -5.93
C LEU A 28 1.94 -1.37 -6.63
N ALA A 29 2.91 -0.87 -5.87
CA ALA A 29 4.26 -0.58 -6.34
C ALA A 29 5.28 -1.30 -5.43
N LEU A 30 6.26 -1.98 -6.04
CA LEU A 30 7.30 -2.70 -5.31
C LEU A 30 8.56 -1.84 -5.26
N LEU A 31 8.96 -1.47 -4.05
CA LEU A 31 10.08 -0.57 -3.77
C LEU A 31 10.93 -1.17 -2.65
N PRO A 32 12.26 -0.98 -2.69
CA PRO A 32 13.09 -1.25 -1.52
C PRO A 32 12.62 -0.40 -0.32
N ALA A 33 12.79 -0.95 0.88
CA ALA A 33 12.26 -0.34 2.11
C ALA A 33 12.73 1.10 2.34
N ALA A 34 13.95 1.44 1.90
CA ALA A 34 14.57 2.75 2.12
C ALA A 34 14.26 3.79 1.02
N VAL A 35 13.58 3.41 -0.07
CA VAL A 35 13.42 4.31 -1.23
C VAL A 35 12.08 5.07 -1.12
N PRO A 36 12.09 6.41 -0.97
CA PRO A 36 10.86 7.20 -1.02
C PRO A 36 10.25 7.16 -2.43
N ILE A 37 8.95 7.38 -2.56
CA ILE A 37 8.30 7.47 -3.87
C ILE A 37 8.62 8.86 -4.44
N PRO A 38 9.37 8.98 -5.55
CA PRO A 38 9.85 10.27 -6.05
C PRO A 38 8.83 10.90 -7.02
N LEU A 39 7.53 10.83 -6.69
CA LEU A 39 6.46 11.29 -7.57
C LEU A 39 5.35 11.98 -6.78
N THR A 40 4.87 13.09 -7.33
CA THR A 40 3.57 13.65 -6.92
C THR A 40 2.45 12.74 -7.40
N LEU A 41 1.54 12.43 -6.50
CA LEU A 41 0.43 11.49 -6.69
C LEU A 41 -0.92 12.23 -6.61
N PRO A 42 -1.25 13.10 -7.58
CA PRO A 42 -2.48 13.87 -7.54
C PRO A 42 -3.69 12.93 -7.52
N GLY A 43 -4.57 13.10 -6.53
CA GLY A 43 -5.75 12.24 -6.34
C GLY A 43 -5.48 10.86 -5.75
N PHE A 44 -4.23 10.55 -5.38
CA PHE A 44 -3.84 9.28 -4.78
C PHE A 44 -3.14 9.49 -3.43
N THR A 45 -3.51 8.67 -2.45
CA THR A 45 -2.79 8.56 -1.17
C THR A 45 -1.86 7.35 -1.22
N ALA A 46 -0.60 7.53 -0.87
CA ALA A 46 0.36 6.44 -0.77
C ALA A 46 0.45 5.90 0.66
N HIS A 47 0.32 4.58 0.80
CA HIS A 47 0.59 3.88 2.05
C HIS A 47 1.74 2.90 1.82
N ARG A 48 2.77 2.98 2.66
CA ARG A 48 3.85 1.99 2.66
C ARG A 48 3.46 0.82 3.54
N TRP A 49 3.51 -0.38 2.99
CA TRP A 49 3.30 -1.61 3.73
C TRP A 49 4.54 -2.49 3.62
N ALA A 50 4.85 -3.17 4.73
CA ALA A 50 5.74 -4.32 4.68
C ALA A 50 4.95 -5.51 4.12
N SER A 51 5.64 -6.41 3.42
CA SER A 51 5.04 -7.70 3.06
C SER A 51 4.63 -8.43 4.34
N PRO A 52 3.37 -8.90 4.46
CA PRO A 52 2.95 -9.62 5.65
C PRO A 52 3.55 -11.03 5.66
N ASP A 53 4.13 -11.42 6.79
CA ASP A 53 4.74 -12.74 6.97
C ASP A 53 3.72 -13.80 7.40
N LYS A 54 2.59 -13.36 7.98
CA LYS A 54 1.55 -14.21 8.57
C LYS A 54 0.16 -13.65 8.30
N GLY A 55 -0.82 -14.54 8.27
CA GLY A 55 -2.24 -14.18 8.31
C GLY A 55 -2.67 -13.62 9.68
N PRO A 56 -3.97 -13.36 9.87
CA PRO A 56 -4.49 -12.85 11.13
C PRO A 56 -4.16 -13.79 12.29
N THR A 57 -3.82 -13.20 13.44
CA THR A 57 -3.58 -13.93 14.70
C THR A 57 -4.39 -13.29 15.81
N VAL A 58 -4.77 -14.09 16.81
CA VAL A 58 -5.53 -13.61 17.97
C VAL A 58 -4.55 -12.99 18.96
N THR A 59 -4.82 -11.75 19.38
CA THR A 59 -4.11 -11.08 20.47
C THR A 59 -5.02 -11.04 21.71
N PRO A 60 -4.47 -11.20 22.93
CA PRO A 60 -5.27 -11.09 24.15
C PRO A 60 -5.96 -9.73 24.22
N ALA A 61 -7.24 -9.72 24.58
CA ALA A 61 -7.95 -8.48 24.83
C ALA A 61 -7.33 -7.75 26.04
N PRO A 62 -7.27 -6.40 26.04
CA PRO A 62 -6.88 -5.65 27.22
C PRO A 62 -7.83 -5.96 28.38
N ALA A 63 -7.28 -6.08 29.59
CA ALA A 63 -8.08 -6.39 30.78
C ALA A 63 -9.16 -5.33 31.00
N VAL A 64 -10.42 -5.77 31.07
CA VAL A 64 -11.54 -4.89 31.45
C VAL A 64 -11.46 -4.67 32.96
N VAL A 65 -10.99 -3.49 33.39
CA VAL A 65 -11.08 -3.06 34.79
C VAL A 65 -12.49 -2.50 35.00
N GLY A 66 -13.44 -3.35 35.37
CA GLY A 66 -14.78 -2.92 35.75
C GLY A 66 -14.86 -2.51 37.23
N PRO A 67 -15.72 -1.54 37.61
CA PRO A 67 -15.96 -1.21 39.01
C PRO A 67 -16.68 -2.38 39.70
N ARG A 68 -16.18 -2.77 40.88
CA ARG A 68 -16.82 -3.75 41.77
C ARG A 68 -18.04 -3.16 42.46
#